data_AF-A0A535N3S6-F1
#
_entry.id   AF-A0A535N3S6-F1
#
_cell.length_a   1.000
_cell.length_b   1.000
_cell.length_c   1.000
_cell.angle_alpha   90.00
_cell.angle_beta   90.00
_cell.angle_gamma   90.00
#
_symmetry.space_group_name_H-M   'P 1'
#
loop_
_entity.id
_entity.type
_entity.pdbx_description
1 polymer ?
#
loop_
_entity_poly.entity_id
_entity_poly.type
_entity_poly.pdbx_seq_one_letter_code
_entity_poly.pdbx_strand_id
1 'polypeptide(L)'
;AAIALDIPLPAIAGGLEAFTGVPGRMERVDAGQPFTVVIDYAHTPQSLEKVLRELRPLTRGRLISVFGSAGERDREKRRWMGEIAARLGDGAVFTNEDPRQEDPSAIIQEIAAGAAAVGWQRGQQYECVVDRREGIARAIGMAGDGDTVLLAGKGHERSIIVGRVKQPWDEREAALDAIRSRADRPPPG
;
A
#
# COMPACT_ATOMS: atom_id res chain seq x y z
N ALA A 1 1.29 -23.60 -18.10
CA ALA A 1 1.61 -23.08 -19.44
C ALA A 1 2.94 -23.65 -19.94
N ALA A 2 4.10 -23.30 -19.36
CA ALA A 2 5.41 -23.74 -19.85
C ALA A 2 5.58 -25.28 -19.97
N ILE A 3 5.13 -26.04 -18.97
CA ILE A 3 5.13 -27.52 -19.02
C ILE A 3 4.26 -28.05 -20.16
N ALA A 4 3.10 -27.42 -20.41
CA ALA A 4 2.19 -27.81 -21.48
C ALA A 4 2.67 -27.41 -22.88
N LEU A 5 3.74 -26.62 -22.96
CA LEU A 5 4.43 -26.22 -24.19
C LEU A 5 5.78 -26.95 -24.35
N ASP A 6 6.01 -28.01 -23.56
CA ASP A 6 7.23 -28.83 -23.59
C ASP A 6 8.53 -28.04 -23.38
N ILE A 7 8.48 -26.92 -22.63
CA ILE A 7 9.68 -26.17 -22.25
C ILE A 7 10.48 -27.02 -21.24
N PRO A 8 11.79 -27.27 -21.47
CA PRO A 8 12.59 -28.09 -20.56
C PRO A 8 12.62 -27.54 -19.14
N LEU A 9 12.52 -28.42 -18.13
CA LEU A 9 12.55 -28.03 -16.71
C LEU A 9 13.75 -27.13 -16.33
N PRO A 10 14.98 -27.36 -16.83
CA PRO A 10 16.10 -26.45 -16.54
C PRO A 10 15.88 -25.03 -17.06
N ALA A 11 15.20 -24.87 -18.20
CA ALA A 11 14.87 -23.56 -18.75
C ALA A 11 13.75 -22.88 -17.95
N ILE A 12 12.76 -23.65 -17.47
CA ILE A 12 11.71 -23.14 -16.57
C ILE A 12 12.34 -22.67 -15.26
N ALA A 13 13.23 -23.47 -14.66
CA ALA A 13 13.93 -23.12 -13.43
C ALA A 13 14.77 -21.84 -13.60
N GLY A 14 15.59 -21.76 -14.65
CA GLY A 14 16.37 -20.55 -14.94
C GLY A 14 15.50 -19.31 -15.18
N GLY A 15 14.34 -19.48 -15.82
CA GLY A 15 13.37 -18.39 -16.00
C GLY A 15 12.75 -17.91 -14.69
N LEU A 16 12.46 -18.84 -13.76
CA LEU A 16 11.94 -18.50 -12.44
C LEU A 16 13.00 -17.83 -11.55
N GLU A 17 14.25 -18.29 -11.61
CA GLU A 17 15.36 -17.69 -10.86
C GLU A 17 15.67 -16.26 -11.31
N ALA A 18 15.57 -15.99 -12.61
CA ALA A 18 15.80 -14.65 -13.16
C ALA A 18 14.60 -13.70 -13.03
N PHE A 19 13.44 -14.20 -12.60
CA PHE A 19 12.21 -13.41 -12.56
C PHE A 19 12.22 -12.43 -11.38
N THR A 20 12.24 -11.14 -11.68
CA THR A 20 12.29 -10.06 -10.68
C THR A 20 10.93 -9.67 -10.10
N GLY A 21 9.86 -10.40 -10.44
CA GLY A 21 8.49 -10.08 -10.05
C GLY A 21 7.73 -9.23 -11.08
N VAL A 22 6.44 -9.02 -10.82
CA VAL A 22 5.58 -8.15 -11.64
C VAL A 22 5.52 -6.77 -10.98
N PRO A 23 5.81 -5.67 -11.72
CA PRO A 23 5.66 -4.33 -11.17
C PRO A 23 4.28 -4.10 -10.55
N GLY A 24 4.26 -3.57 -9.33
CA GLY A 24 3.06 -3.29 -8.56
C GLY A 24 2.24 -4.52 -8.14
N ARG A 25 2.87 -5.70 -8.00
CA ARG A 25 2.28 -6.92 -7.41
C ARG A 25 3.27 -7.54 -6.44
N MET A 26 3.02 -7.41 -5.14
CA MET A 26 3.96 -7.79 -4.08
C MET A 26 5.40 -7.31 -4.37
N GLU A 27 5.52 -6.12 -4.97
CA GLU A 27 6.80 -5.56 -5.38
C GLU A 27 7.50 -4.98 -4.16
N ARG A 28 8.67 -5.53 -3.80
CA ARG A 28 9.47 -5.00 -2.70
C ARG A 28 10.27 -3.77 -3.14
N VAL A 29 10.22 -2.72 -2.33
CA VAL A 29 11.07 -1.53 -2.46
C VAL A 29 12.14 -1.57 -1.39
N ASP A 30 13.41 -1.53 -1.80
CA ASP A 30 14.56 -1.63 -0.91
C ASP A 30 15.63 -0.60 -1.29
N ALA A 31 16.02 0.21 -0.32
CA ALA A 31 17.11 1.16 -0.39
C ALA A 31 18.03 1.05 0.87
N GLY A 32 18.08 -0.12 1.50
CA GLY A 32 18.94 -0.42 2.66
C GLY A 32 18.32 -0.15 4.03
N GLN A 33 17.01 0.13 4.09
CA GLN A 33 16.30 0.42 5.34
C GLN A 33 15.99 -0.85 6.15
N PRO A 34 15.85 -0.77 7.50
CA PRO A 34 15.65 -1.93 8.37
C PRO A 34 14.19 -2.45 8.44
N PHE A 35 13.31 -1.98 7.55
CA PHE A 35 11.91 -2.36 7.45
C PHE A 35 11.55 -2.69 6.00
N THR A 36 10.46 -3.41 5.80
CA THR A 36 10.01 -3.82 4.46
C THR A 36 9.02 -2.81 3.90
N VAL A 37 9.15 -2.47 2.62
CA VAL A 37 8.11 -1.74 1.87
C VAL A 37 7.65 -2.62 0.71
N VAL A 38 6.34 -2.83 0.60
CA VAL A 38 5.72 -3.65 -0.46
C VAL A 38 4.67 -2.82 -1.20
N ILE A 39 4.71 -2.82 -2.52
CA ILE A 39 3.70 -2.22 -3.39
C ILE A 39 2.80 -3.32 -3.95
N ASP A 40 1.48 -3.15 -3.81
CA ASP A 40 0.49 -4.04 -4.40
C ASP A 40 -0.71 -3.27 -4.97
N TYR A 41 -1.40 -3.88 -5.93
CA TYR A 41 -2.58 -3.31 -6.59
C TYR A 41 -3.90 -3.68 -5.92
N ALA A 42 -3.85 -4.28 -4.72
CA ALA A 42 -5.02 -4.56 -3.92
C ALA A 42 -5.87 -3.29 -3.68
N HIS A 43 -6.97 -3.17 -4.43
CA HIS A 43 -7.90 -2.03 -4.41
C HIS A 43 -9.35 -2.45 -4.12
N THR A 44 -9.54 -3.72 -3.74
CA THR A 44 -10.83 -4.30 -3.32
C THR A 44 -10.70 -4.85 -1.90
N PRO A 45 -11.80 -4.99 -1.14
CA PRO A 45 -11.77 -5.59 0.19
C PRO A 45 -11.08 -6.96 0.20
N GLN A 46 -11.43 -7.84 -0.74
CA GLN A 46 -10.91 -9.20 -0.81
C GLN A 46 -9.42 -9.23 -1.15
N SER A 47 -8.97 -8.36 -2.06
CA SER A 47 -7.54 -8.27 -2.40
C SER A 47 -6.73 -7.68 -1.26
N LEU A 48 -7.26 -6.67 -0.55
CA LEU A 48 -6.62 -6.07 0.63
C LEU A 48 -6.50 -7.08 1.77
N GLU A 49 -7.58 -7.82 2.08
CA GLU A 49 -7.55 -8.88 3.09
C GLU A 49 -6.51 -9.95 2.73
N LYS A 50 -6.49 -10.39 1.48
CA LYS A 50 -5.56 -11.42 1.01
C LYS A 50 -4.11 -10.97 1.19
N VAL A 51 -3.75 -9.78 0.71
CA VAL A 51 -2.37 -9.29 0.78
C VAL A 51 -1.93 -9.05 2.23
N LEU A 52 -2.81 -8.54 3.10
CA LEU A 52 -2.50 -8.38 4.52
C LEU A 52 -2.24 -9.73 5.20
N ARG A 53 -3.05 -10.75 4.92
CA ARG A 53 -2.85 -12.11 5.44
C ARG A 53 -1.56 -12.76 4.94
N GLU A 54 -1.20 -12.54 3.67
CA GLU A 54 0.05 -13.04 3.09
C GLU A 54 1.29 -12.36 3.68
N LEU A 55 1.22 -11.05 3.93
CA LEU A 55 2.32 -10.29 4.53
C LEU A 55 2.49 -10.54 6.02
N ARG A 56 1.40 -10.88 6.74
CA ARG A 56 1.45 -11.06 8.19
C ARG A 56 2.51 -12.05 8.68
N PRO A 57 2.59 -13.31 8.17
CA PRO A 57 3.61 -14.26 8.61
C PRO A 57 5.05 -13.86 8.19
N LEU A 58 5.19 -12.95 7.23
CA LEU A 58 6.49 -12.42 6.78
C LEU A 58 6.93 -11.19 7.57
N THR A 59 6.03 -10.59 8.35
CA THR A 59 6.27 -9.33 9.06
C THR A 59 6.58 -9.59 10.53
N ARG A 60 7.78 -9.20 10.99
CA ARG A 60 8.22 -9.39 12.39
C ARG A 60 7.63 -8.35 13.33
N GLY A 61 7.61 -7.09 12.91
CA GLY A 61 7.06 -5.96 13.65
C GLY A 61 5.61 -5.67 13.28
N ARG A 62 5.28 -4.39 13.13
CA ARG A 62 3.97 -3.90 12.72
C ARG A 62 3.74 -4.05 11.22
N LEU A 63 2.50 -4.35 10.84
CA LEU A 63 2.02 -4.31 9.46
C LEU A 63 1.19 -3.04 9.26
N ILE A 64 1.76 -2.07 8.53
CA ILE A 64 1.20 -0.74 8.31
C ILE A 64 0.71 -0.62 6.88
N SER A 65 -0.57 -0.32 6.66
CA SER A 65 -1.14 -0.22 5.31
C SER A 65 -1.39 1.23 4.87
N VAL A 66 -1.00 1.60 3.66
CA VAL A 66 -1.26 2.89 3.02
C VAL A 66 -2.16 2.66 1.82
N PHE A 67 -3.38 3.19 1.84
CA PHE A 67 -4.31 3.03 0.73
C PHE A 67 -5.40 4.08 0.71
N GLY A 68 -6.07 4.17 -0.43
CA GLY A 68 -7.25 4.99 -0.63
C GLY A 68 -8.38 4.18 -1.24
N SER A 69 -9.35 4.88 -1.82
CA SER A 69 -10.32 4.28 -2.72
C SER A 69 -10.56 5.24 -3.87
N ALA A 70 -10.68 4.69 -5.06
CA ALA A 70 -11.18 5.46 -6.19
C ALA A 70 -12.60 6.01 -5.93
N GLY A 71 -12.83 7.25 -6.38
CA GLY A 71 -14.15 7.90 -6.43
C GLY A 71 -14.99 7.44 -7.62
N GLU A 72 -16.28 7.77 -7.58
CA GLU A 72 -17.37 7.48 -8.53
C GLU A 72 -17.71 5.99 -8.67
N ARG A 73 -17.23 5.15 -7.75
CA ARG A 73 -17.47 3.70 -7.77
C ARG A 73 -17.39 3.06 -6.38
N ASP A 74 -18.11 1.94 -6.24
CA ASP A 74 -18.03 0.98 -5.13
C ASP A 74 -17.92 1.59 -3.73
N ARG A 75 -18.79 2.56 -3.39
CA ARG A 75 -18.71 3.31 -2.13
C ARG A 75 -18.71 2.43 -0.88
N GLU A 76 -19.48 1.34 -0.89
CA GLU A 76 -19.56 0.39 0.24
C GLU A 76 -18.20 -0.21 0.61
N LYS A 77 -17.32 -0.41 -0.39
CA LYS A 77 -16.00 -1.01 -0.17
C LYS A 77 -15.11 -0.17 0.74
N ARG A 78 -15.32 1.15 0.78
CA ARG A 78 -14.49 2.11 1.54
C ARG A 78 -14.49 1.74 3.02
N ARG A 79 -15.69 1.56 3.58
CA ARG A 79 -15.87 1.14 4.97
C ARG A 79 -15.27 -0.24 5.22
N TRP A 80 -15.53 -1.22 4.36
CA TRP A 80 -15.00 -2.58 4.53
C TRP A 80 -13.48 -2.62 4.47
N MET A 81 -12.85 -1.86 3.57
CA MET A 81 -11.39 -1.79 3.49
C MET A 81 -10.77 -1.17 4.75
N GLY A 82 -11.40 -0.13 5.33
CA GLY A 82 -10.98 0.42 6.62
C GLY A 82 -11.11 -0.59 7.77
N GLU A 83 -12.22 -1.32 7.83
CA GLU A 83 -12.42 -2.40 8.81
C GLU A 83 -11.38 -3.52 8.66
N ILE A 84 -11.10 -3.96 7.43
CA ILE A 84 -10.12 -5.01 7.12
C ILE A 84 -8.72 -4.58 7.55
N ALA A 85 -8.30 -3.37 7.19
CA ALA A 85 -7.02 -2.83 7.62
C ALA A 85 -6.90 -2.82 9.14
N ALA A 86 -7.98 -2.44 9.83
CA ALA A 86 -8.01 -2.38 11.28
C ALA A 86 -8.02 -3.73 11.99
N ARG A 87 -8.57 -4.77 11.36
CA ARG A 87 -8.60 -6.14 11.90
C ARG A 87 -7.32 -6.93 11.65
N LEU A 88 -6.61 -6.63 10.56
CA LEU A 88 -5.49 -7.47 10.08
C LEU A 88 -4.13 -6.77 10.13
N GLY A 89 -4.11 -5.44 10.28
CA GLY A 89 -2.90 -4.63 10.42
C GLY A 89 -2.71 -4.13 11.85
N ASP A 90 -1.61 -3.40 12.03
CA ASP A 90 -1.24 -2.73 13.28
C ASP A 90 -1.27 -1.19 13.14
N GLY A 91 -1.38 -0.68 11.92
CA GLY A 91 -1.65 0.72 11.65
C GLY A 91 -1.99 1.01 10.19
N ALA A 92 -2.47 2.21 9.90
CA ALA A 92 -2.76 2.63 8.54
C ALA A 92 -2.59 4.13 8.27
N VAL A 93 -2.36 4.47 7.00
CA VAL A 93 -2.52 5.82 6.49
C VAL A 93 -3.54 5.80 5.36
N PHE A 94 -4.71 6.39 5.60
CA PHE A 94 -5.75 6.53 4.58
C PHE A 94 -5.48 7.77 3.75
N THR A 95 -5.37 7.58 2.44
CA THR A 95 -4.88 8.62 1.53
C THR A 95 -5.62 8.59 0.19
N ASN A 96 -5.21 9.46 -0.73
CA ASN A 96 -5.81 9.56 -2.04
C ASN A 96 -5.34 8.46 -3.00
N GLU A 97 -6.17 8.13 -3.98
CA GLU A 97 -5.88 7.11 -5.01
C GLU A 97 -6.30 7.61 -6.40
N ASP A 98 -7.61 7.78 -6.62
CA ASP A 98 -8.21 8.32 -7.85
C ASP A 98 -9.59 8.93 -7.50
N PRO A 99 -9.61 10.08 -6.81
CA PRO A 99 -10.85 10.63 -6.24
C PRO A 99 -11.83 11.09 -7.32
N ARG A 100 -11.35 11.33 -8.55
CA ARG A 100 -12.16 11.88 -9.65
C ARG A 100 -12.91 13.12 -9.19
N GLN A 101 -14.21 13.20 -9.41
CA GLN A 101 -15.02 14.37 -9.08
C GLN A 101 -15.49 14.38 -7.62
N GLU A 102 -15.22 13.35 -6.83
CA GLU A 102 -15.54 13.33 -5.39
C GLU A 102 -14.50 14.09 -4.56
N ASP A 103 -14.93 14.59 -3.39
CA ASP A 103 -14.01 15.14 -2.39
C ASP A 103 -13.10 14.03 -1.84
N PRO A 104 -11.77 14.10 -2.03
CA PRO A 104 -10.83 13.12 -1.50
C PRO A 104 -10.95 12.94 0.02
N SER A 105 -11.22 14.03 0.74
CA SER A 105 -11.35 13.99 2.20
C SER A 105 -12.58 13.18 2.61
N ALA A 106 -13.69 13.32 1.89
CA ALA A 106 -14.91 12.56 2.15
C ALA A 106 -14.67 11.05 1.94
N ILE A 107 -14.00 10.66 0.85
CA ILE A 107 -13.61 9.26 0.60
C ILE A 107 -12.77 8.71 1.77
N ILE A 108 -11.75 9.47 2.18
CA ILE A 108 -10.86 9.07 3.28
C ILE A 108 -11.62 8.94 4.60
N GLN A 109 -12.59 9.81 4.89
CA GLN A 109 -13.42 9.70 6.09
C GLN A 109 -14.32 8.46 6.07
N GLU A 110 -14.82 8.05 4.91
CA GLU A 110 -15.61 6.81 4.79
C GLU A 110 -14.78 5.56 5.05
N ILE A 111 -13.51 5.55 4.63
CA ILE A 111 -12.55 4.50 4.98
C ILE A 111 -12.27 4.52 6.48
N ALA A 112 -11.96 5.70 7.03
CA ALA A 112 -11.67 5.88 8.45
C ALA A 112 -12.82 5.45 9.36
N ALA A 113 -14.07 5.67 8.93
CA ALA A 113 -15.26 5.22 9.66
C ALA A 113 -15.32 3.69 9.80
N GLY A 114 -14.82 2.95 8.80
CA GLY A 114 -14.68 1.50 8.86
C GLY A 114 -13.68 1.04 9.93
N ALA A 115 -12.52 1.68 9.98
CA ALA A 115 -11.51 1.39 11.00
C ALA A 115 -11.99 1.78 12.41
N ALA A 116 -12.63 2.95 12.55
CA ALA A 116 -13.18 3.41 13.82
C ALA A 116 -14.29 2.50 14.35
N ALA A 117 -15.10 1.91 13.47
CA ALA A 117 -16.15 0.96 13.85
C ALA A 117 -15.62 -0.32 14.51
N VAL A 118 -14.33 -0.64 14.34
CA VAL A 118 -13.66 -1.76 15.02
C VAL A 118 -12.68 -1.31 16.12
N GLY A 119 -12.80 -0.06 16.57
CA GLY A 119 -12.12 0.45 17.76
C GLY A 119 -10.78 1.14 17.52
N TRP A 120 -10.34 1.28 16.27
CA TRP A 120 -9.17 2.10 15.97
C TRP A 120 -9.44 3.59 16.18
N GLN A 121 -8.43 4.33 16.65
CA GLN A 121 -8.51 5.75 16.93
C GLN A 121 -7.55 6.51 16.03
N ARG A 122 -8.03 7.63 15.46
CA ARG A 122 -7.21 8.52 14.65
C ARG A 122 -6.07 9.11 15.47
N GLY A 123 -4.87 9.16 14.91
CA GLY A 123 -3.65 9.62 15.57
C GLY A 123 -3.01 8.58 16.49
N GLN A 124 -3.59 7.39 16.62
CA GLN A 124 -3.00 6.26 17.34
C GLN A 124 -2.73 5.10 16.38
N GLN A 125 -3.80 4.48 15.84
CA GLN A 125 -3.66 3.38 14.88
C GLN A 125 -3.74 3.85 13.44
N TYR A 126 -4.39 4.98 13.14
CA TYR A 126 -4.43 5.48 11.76
C TYR A 126 -4.31 6.99 11.63
N GLU A 127 -3.78 7.41 10.48
CA GLU A 127 -3.79 8.80 10.04
C GLU A 127 -4.63 8.95 8.76
N CYS A 128 -5.14 10.16 8.53
CA CYS A 128 -5.82 10.53 7.29
C CYS A 128 -5.03 11.67 6.66
N VAL A 129 -4.41 11.39 5.51
CA VAL A 129 -3.49 12.31 4.82
C VAL A 129 -3.90 12.35 3.36
N VAL A 130 -4.43 13.48 2.89
CA VAL A 130 -5.01 13.57 1.54
C VAL A 130 -3.93 13.38 0.47
N ASP A 131 -2.79 14.03 0.58
CA ASP A 131 -1.72 13.85 -0.41
C ASP A 131 -1.11 12.44 -0.28
N ARG A 132 -1.09 11.69 -1.39
CA ARG A 132 -0.61 10.31 -1.41
C ARG A 132 0.88 10.21 -1.12
N ARG A 133 1.68 11.16 -1.62
CA ARG A 133 3.13 11.19 -1.39
C ARG A 133 3.43 11.50 0.08
N GLU A 134 2.70 12.44 0.68
CA GLU A 134 2.79 12.71 2.11
C GLU A 134 2.32 11.49 2.93
N GLY A 135 1.22 10.84 2.54
CA GLY A 135 0.72 9.65 3.24
C GLY A 135 1.73 8.50 3.27
N ILE A 136 2.39 8.26 2.14
CA ILE A 136 3.51 7.31 2.03
C ILE A 136 4.67 7.73 2.94
N ALA A 137 5.07 9.01 2.89
CA ALA A 137 6.15 9.54 3.73
C ALA A 137 5.85 9.41 5.23
N ARG A 138 4.60 9.62 5.66
CA ARG A 138 4.17 9.42 7.05
C ARG A 138 4.30 7.98 7.49
N ALA A 139 3.78 7.04 6.69
CA ALA A 139 3.86 5.61 6.98
C ALA A 139 5.31 5.10 7.06
N ILE A 140 6.15 5.54 6.13
CA ILE A 140 7.58 5.22 6.13
C ILE A 140 8.30 5.89 7.30
N GLY A 141 7.94 7.12 7.66
CA GLY A 141 8.50 7.85 8.80
C GLY A 141 8.22 7.17 10.14
N MET A 142 7.05 6.54 10.30
CA MET A 142 6.66 5.86 11.54
C MET A 142 7.15 4.41 11.63
N ALA A 143 7.60 3.77 10.54
CA ALA A 143 7.98 2.35 10.53
C ALA A 143 9.23 2.07 11.39
N GLY A 144 9.19 1.08 12.28
CA GLY A 144 10.34 0.62 13.06
C GLY A 144 11.05 -0.57 12.39
N ASP A 145 12.17 -1.00 12.98
CA ASP A 145 12.92 -2.17 12.52
C ASP A 145 12.02 -3.42 12.49
N GLY A 146 12.04 -4.13 11.36
CA GLY A 146 11.23 -5.34 11.15
C GLY A 146 9.75 -5.10 10.86
N ASP A 147 9.29 -3.84 10.83
CA ASP A 147 7.95 -3.48 10.34
C ASP A 147 7.82 -3.73 8.83
N THR A 148 6.59 -3.84 8.36
CA THR A 148 6.23 -3.87 6.93
C THR A 148 5.26 -2.75 6.64
N VAL A 149 5.57 -1.93 5.63
CA VAL A 149 4.69 -0.92 5.05
C VAL A 149 4.14 -1.45 3.72
N LEU A 150 2.84 -1.68 3.65
CA LEU A 150 2.12 -2.03 2.43
C LEU A 150 1.57 -0.77 1.76
N LEU A 151 1.97 -0.49 0.53
CA LEU A 151 1.39 0.53 -0.34
C LEU A 151 0.40 -0.14 -1.29
N ALA A 152 -0.89 -0.05 -0.98
CA ALA A 152 -1.95 -0.72 -1.72
C ALA A 152 -2.77 0.24 -2.61
N GLY A 153 -3.39 -0.30 -3.64
CA GLY A 153 -4.30 0.40 -4.54
C GLY A 153 -3.69 0.68 -5.91
N LYS A 154 -2.67 1.54 -5.97
CA LYS A 154 -2.11 2.03 -7.26
C LYS A 154 -1.21 1.03 -7.98
N GLY A 155 -0.45 0.21 -7.25
CA GLY A 155 0.44 -0.77 -7.88
C GLY A 155 1.36 -0.14 -8.94
N HIS A 156 1.22 -0.59 -10.20
CA HIS A 156 2.01 -0.11 -11.35
C HIS A 156 1.40 1.10 -12.06
N GLU A 157 0.27 1.64 -11.57
CA GLU A 157 -0.39 2.76 -12.21
C GLU A 157 0.49 4.01 -12.22
N ARG A 158 0.42 4.73 -13.34
CA ARG A 158 1.29 5.88 -13.63
C ARG A 158 0.60 7.24 -13.47
N SER A 159 -0.54 7.27 -12.78
CA SER A 159 -1.28 8.50 -12.55
C SER A 159 -2.23 8.45 -11.37
N ILE A 160 -2.58 9.62 -10.84
CA ILE A 160 -3.71 9.86 -9.95
C ILE A 160 -4.70 10.81 -10.67
N ILE A 161 -5.99 10.47 -10.68
CA ILE A 161 -7.05 11.24 -11.34
C ILE A 161 -7.78 12.12 -10.33
N VAL A 162 -7.58 13.44 -10.41
CA VAL A 162 -8.28 14.45 -9.59
C VAL A 162 -9.16 15.30 -10.50
N GLY A 163 -10.46 15.27 -10.27
CA GLY A 163 -11.47 15.80 -11.18
C GLY A 163 -11.33 15.16 -12.57
N ARG A 164 -10.98 15.99 -13.56
CA ARG A 164 -10.68 15.56 -14.94
C ARG A 164 -9.19 15.49 -15.26
N VAL A 165 -8.33 15.81 -14.29
CA VAL A 165 -6.88 15.91 -14.49
C VAL A 165 -6.22 14.59 -14.12
N LYS A 166 -5.47 14.02 -15.06
CA LYS A 166 -4.59 12.87 -14.84
C LYS A 166 -3.20 13.36 -14.45
N GLN A 167 -2.91 13.39 -13.16
CA GLN A 167 -1.62 13.82 -12.64
C GLN A 167 -0.60 12.67 -12.74
N PRO A 168 0.65 12.92 -13.19
CA PRO A 168 1.70 11.89 -13.20
C PRO A 168 1.93 11.29 -11.81
N TRP A 169 2.12 9.99 -11.75
CA TRP A 169 2.35 9.26 -10.50
C TRP A 169 3.31 8.10 -10.72
N ASP A 170 4.13 7.81 -9.73
CA ASP A 170 4.91 6.58 -9.62
C ASP A 170 4.99 6.21 -8.13
N GLU A 171 4.31 5.12 -7.76
CA GLU A 171 4.27 4.63 -6.37
C GLU A 171 5.66 4.26 -5.85
N ARG A 172 6.50 3.69 -6.73
CA ARG A 172 7.85 3.23 -6.41
C ARG A 172 8.80 4.39 -6.21
N GLU A 173 8.70 5.40 -7.05
CA GLU A 173 9.46 6.65 -6.90
C GLU A 173 9.11 7.32 -5.56
N ALA A 174 7.82 7.49 -5.27
CA ALA A 174 7.37 8.08 -4.01
C ALA A 174 7.86 7.30 -2.77
N ALA A 175 7.86 5.96 -2.83
CA ALA A 175 8.39 5.12 -1.77
C ALA A 175 9.91 5.29 -1.59
N LEU A 176 10.68 5.29 -2.69
CA LEU A 176 12.13 5.48 -2.65
C LEU A 176 12.53 6.85 -2.10
N ASP A 177 11.84 7.90 -2.53
CA ASP A 177 12.07 9.26 -2.06
C ASP A 177 11.84 9.36 -0.55
N ALA A 178 10.75 8.77 -0.05
CA ALA A 178 10.43 8.74 1.37
C ALA A 178 11.45 7.94 2.19
N ILE A 179 11.90 6.78 1.70
CA ILE A 179 12.92 5.97 2.38
C ILE A 179 14.25 6.75 2.49
N ARG A 180 14.69 7.35 1.38
CA ARG A 180 15.95 8.12 1.34
C ARG A 180 15.90 9.34 2.23
N SER A 181 14.80 10.10 2.18
CA SER A 181 14.60 11.28 3.02
C SER A 181 14.60 10.95 4.52
N ARG A 182 14.17 9.73 4.89
CA ARG A 182 14.27 9.24 6.27
C ARG A 182 15.69 8.87 6.66
N ALA A 183 16.49 8.29 5.78
CA ALA A 183 17.89 7.96 6.08
C ALA A 183 18.68 9.22 6.47
N ASP A 184 18.34 10.36 5.88
CA ASP A 184 18.94 11.68 6.20
C ASP A 184 18.46 12.27 7.55
N ARG A 185 17.46 11.65 8.20
CA ARG A 185 16.88 12.11 9.46
C ARG A 185 16.67 10.93 10.41
N PRO A 186 17.64 10.59 11.30
CA PRO A 186 17.49 9.46 12.21
C PRO A 186 16.21 9.63 13.06
N PRO A 187 15.56 8.51 13.45
CA PRO A 187 14.34 8.57 14.24
C PRO A 187 14.60 9.34 15.55
N PRO A 188 13.63 10.13 16.05
CA PRO A 188 13.72 10.64 17.41
C PRO A 188 13.83 9.44 18.37
N GLY A 189 14.88 9.46 19.20
CA GLY A 189 15.15 8.42 20.19
C GLY A 189 14.14 8.38 21.33
#